data_AF-A0A6A5A772-F1
#
_entry.id   AF-A0A6A5A772-F1
#
_cell.length_a   1.000
_cell.length_b   1.000
_cell.length_c   1.000
_cell.angle_alpha   90.00
_cell.angle_beta   90.00
_cell.angle_gamma   90.00
#
_symmetry.space_group_name_H-M   'P 1'
#
loop_
_entity.id
_entity.type
_entity.pdbx_description
1 polymer ?
#
loop_
_entity_poly.entity_id
_entity_poly.type
_entity_poly.pdbx_seq_one_letter_code
_entity_poly.pdbx_strand_id
1 'polypeptide(L)'
;MASGNATVKAVISGDTVVLVGAASSNGPPPEIMLTLSSLQAPKLARTAEQTDEPYAFASREFLRKLLIGKPVRFKVDYRVSVINRDFGSVYLNGENVGLAVAREGFAKVKSIEQSRDGASPDHDELLRLEQVAQSEKKGIYSDDSVTAALRVNWNGLSSDELLGRFKGQQIPAIVEVVRDGASMRVILLKTMQIINFALSGVQCPRINPPVGSEQTGPAP
;
A
#
# COMPACT_ATOMS: atom_id res chain seq x y z
N MET A 1 11.05 6.45 -21.24
CA MET A 1 10.52 5.89 -19.98
C MET A 1 9.01 5.82 -20.07
N ALA A 2 8.36 4.81 -19.51
CA ALA A 2 6.92 4.64 -19.61
C ALA A 2 6.16 5.80 -18.91
N SER A 3 5.07 6.26 -19.51
CA SER A 3 4.18 7.27 -18.92
C SER A 3 2.78 7.10 -19.50
N GLY A 4 1.75 7.49 -18.76
CA GLY A 4 0.38 7.42 -19.25
C GLY A 4 -0.65 7.73 -18.17
N ASN A 5 -1.91 7.48 -18.51
CA ASN A 5 -3.03 7.52 -17.58
C ASN A 5 -3.34 6.11 -17.10
N ALA A 6 -3.65 5.97 -15.81
CA ALA A 6 -4.00 4.70 -15.20
C ALA A 6 -4.96 4.94 -14.02
N THR A 7 -5.57 3.87 -13.52
CA THR A 7 -6.30 3.89 -12.25
C THR A 7 -5.46 3.25 -11.17
N VAL A 8 -5.50 3.77 -9.95
CA VAL A 8 -4.78 3.15 -8.83
C VAL A 8 -5.55 1.92 -8.34
N LYS A 9 -4.99 0.74 -8.59
CA LYS A 9 -5.56 -0.56 -8.19
C LYS A 9 -5.30 -0.89 -6.74
N ALA A 10 -4.07 -0.66 -6.26
CA ALA A 10 -3.65 -1.02 -4.91
C ALA A 10 -2.55 -0.08 -4.39
N VAL A 11 -2.45 0.01 -3.06
CA VAL A 11 -1.34 0.67 -2.38
C VAL A 11 -0.59 -0.38 -1.56
N ILE A 12 0.68 -0.60 -1.91
CA ILE A 12 1.53 -1.66 -1.36
C ILE A 12 2.23 -1.17 -0.08
N SER A 13 2.71 0.06 -0.10
CA SER A 13 3.34 0.77 1.02
C SER A 13 3.08 2.27 0.89
N GLY A 14 3.52 3.07 1.87
CA GLY A 14 3.35 4.53 1.86
C GLY A 14 4.04 5.28 0.72
N ASP A 15 4.77 4.58 -0.14
CA ASP A 15 5.45 5.11 -1.31
C ASP A 15 5.27 4.26 -2.57
N THR A 16 4.48 3.17 -2.54
CA THR A 16 4.40 2.24 -3.68
C THR A 16 2.96 1.90 -4.01
N VAL A 17 2.60 2.08 -5.28
CA VAL A 17 1.26 1.83 -5.81
C VAL A 17 1.29 0.83 -6.97
N VAL A 18 0.17 0.16 -7.18
CA VAL A 18 -0.10 -0.61 -8.40
C VAL A 18 -1.08 0.17 -9.24
N LEU A 19 -0.68 0.47 -10.46
CA LEU A 19 -1.48 1.17 -11.45
C LEU A 19 -1.99 0.14 -12.46
N VAL A 20 -3.25 0.29 -12.86
CA VAL A 20 -3.89 -0.55 -13.88
C VAL A 20 -4.32 0.31 -15.06
N GLY A 21 -3.97 -0.14 -16.27
CA GLY A 21 -4.39 0.48 -17.51
C GLY A 21 -5.86 0.23 -17.83
N ALA A 22 -6.32 0.73 -18.97
CA ALA A 22 -7.67 0.47 -19.44
C ALA A 22 -7.91 -1.04 -19.65
N ALA A 23 -9.14 -1.48 -19.41
CA ALA A 23 -9.57 -2.84 -19.76
C ALA A 23 -9.40 -3.05 -21.27
N SER A 24 -8.81 -4.18 -21.63
CA SER A 24 -8.71 -4.62 -23.03
C SER A 24 -9.76 -5.70 -23.30
N SER A 25 -10.23 -5.81 -24.55
CA SER A 25 -11.12 -6.91 -24.94
C SER A 25 -10.44 -8.29 -24.90
N ASN A 26 -9.10 -8.32 -24.86
CA ASN A 26 -8.29 -9.53 -25.10
C ASN A 26 -7.50 -10.00 -23.87
N GLY A 27 -8.00 -9.77 -22.66
CA GLY A 27 -7.40 -10.31 -21.44
C GLY A 27 -7.32 -9.32 -20.29
N PRO A 28 -6.60 -9.68 -19.21
CA PRO A 28 -6.49 -8.83 -18.04
C PRO A 28 -5.84 -7.49 -18.42
N PRO A 29 -6.28 -6.37 -17.81
CA PRO A 29 -5.67 -5.08 -18.06
C PRO A 29 -4.19 -5.08 -17.63
N PRO A 30 -3.32 -4.32 -18.33
CA PRO A 30 -1.92 -4.23 -17.97
C PRO A 30 -1.74 -3.54 -16.62
N GLU A 31 -0.78 -4.02 -15.83
CA GLU A 31 -0.45 -3.47 -14.52
C GLU A 31 1.02 -3.05 -14.44
N ILE A 32 1.28 -1.97 -13.71
CA ILE A 32 2.63 -1.54 -13.35
C ILE A 32 2.68 -1.22 -11.85
N MET A 33 3.68 -1.74 -11.17
CA MET A 33 4.01 -1.34 -9.81
C MET A 33 5.02 -0.19 -9.88
N LEU A 34 4.68 0.94 -9.26
CA LEU A 34 5.50 2.14 -9.29
C LEU A 34 5.76 2.62 -7.87
N THR A 35 7.04 2.77 -7.51
CA THR A 35 7.46 3.41 -6.27
C THR A 35 7.68 4.90 -6.53
N LEU A 36 7.21 5.77 -5.62
CA LEU A 36 7.37 7.21 -5.73
C LEU A 36 8.87 7.56 -5.71
N SER A 37 9.34 8.22 -6.77
CA SER A 37 10.74 8.59 -6.96
C SER A 37 11.30 9.36 -5.76
N SER A 38 12.53 9.06 -5.36
CA SER A 38 13.24 9.70 -4.24
C SER A 38 12.59 9.60 -2.86
N LEU A 39 11.48 8.89 -2.69
CA LEU A 39 10.88 8.66 -1.37
C LEU A 39 11.27 7.32 -0.77
N GLN A 40 11.20 7.25 0.56
CA GLN A 40 11.32 6.04 1.34
C GLN A 40 10.32 6.06 2.50
N ALA A 41 9.21 5.33 2.35
CA ALA A 41 8.23 5.16 3.41
C ALA A 41 8.69 4.14 4.47
N PRO A 42 8.17 4.22 5.71
CA PRO A 42 8.41 3.18 6.72
C PRO A 42 7.89 1.82 6.26
N LYS A 43 8.63 0.75 6.58
CA LYS A 43 8.32 -0.61 6.11
C LYS A 43 7.16 -1.23 6.86
N LEU A 44 6.22 -1.78 6.10
CA LEU A 44 5.15 -2.64 6.62
C LEU A 44 5.60 -4.09 6.71
N ALA A 45 5.16 -4.75 7.77
CA ALA A 45 5.13 -6.19 7.91
C ALA A 45 4.22 -6.80 6.86
N ARG A 46 4.69 -7.88 6.23
CA ARG A 46 3.93 -8.65 5.24
C ARG A 46 3.50 -10.02 5.77
N THR A 47 4.05 -10.42 6.91
CA THR A 47 3.80 -11.70 7.57
C THR A 47 3.77 -11.52 9.09
N ALA A 48 3.35 -12.55 9.81
CA ALA A 48 3.24 -12.52 11.27
C ALA A 48 4.59 -12.44 11.99
N GLU A 49 5.68 -12.82 11.31
CA GLU A 49 7.05 -12.83 11.83
C GLU A 49 7.72 -11.46 11.69
N GLN A 50 7.14 -10.55 10.91
CA GLN A 50 7.66 -9.21 10.66
C GLN A 50 6.96 -8.19 11.56
N THR A 51 7.67 -7.10 11.87
CA THR A 51 7.12 -5.96 12.62
C THR A 51 7.10 -4.73 11.72
N ASP A 52 6.00 -3.98 11.79
CA ASP A 52 5.88 -2.67 11.16
C ASP A 52 6.93 -1.71 11.74
N GLU A 53 7.63 -0.97 10.87
CA GLU A 53 8.35 0.22 11.31
C GLU A 53 7.33 1.26 11.83
N PRO A 54 7.72 2.14 12.77
CA PRO A 54 6.82 3.17 13.27
C PRO A 54 6.16 3.96 12.14
N TYR A 55 4.85 4.23 12.28
CA TYR A 55 4.01 4.93 11.30
C TYR A 55 3.81 4.22 9.94
N ALA A 56 4.32 3.00 9.73
CA ALA A 56 4.19 2.31 8.44
C ALA A 56 2.72 2.13 8.00
N PHE A 57 1.84 1.75 8.92
CA PHE A 57 0.41 1.61 8.64
C PHE A 57 -0.23 2.96 8.30
N ALA A 58 0.03 3.99 9.09
CA ALA A 58 -0.50 5.34 8.87
C ALA A 58 -0.03 5.92 7.52
N SER A 59 1.24 5.74 7.18
CA SER A 59 1.84 6.15 5.92
C SER A 59 1.16 5.49 4.71
N ARG A 60 0.96 4.17 4.74
CA ARG A 60 0.18 3.47 3.70
C ARG A 60 -1.27 3.95 3.65
N GLU A 61 -1.92 4.14 4.79
CA GLU A 61 -3.32 4.56 4.84
C GLU A 61 -3.54 5.98 4.30
N PHE A 62 -2.59 6.89 4.52
CA PHE A 62 -2.61 8.21 3.88
C PHE A 62 -2.66 8.07 2.36
N LEU A 63 -1.73 7.29 1.79
CA LEU A 63 -1.66 7.09 0.34
C LEU A 63 -2.88 6.33 -0.20
N ARG A 64 -3.38 5.31 0.52
CA ARG A 64 -4.60 4.57 0.15
C ARG A 64 -5.83 5.47 0.09
N LYS A 65 -6.07 6.27 1.14
CA LYS A 65 -7.20 7.22 1.18
C LYS A 65 -7.07 8.29 0.10
N LEU A 66 -5.85 8.70 -0.23
CA LEU A 66 -5.59 9.68 -1.27
C LEU A 66 -5.82 9.13 -2.67
N LEU A 67 -5.44 7.87 -2.95
CA LEU A 67 -5.29 7.40 -4.33
C LEU A 67 -6.20 6.26 -4.77
N ILE A 68 -6.64 5.38 -3.89
CA ILE A 68 -7.27 4.12 -4.31
C ILE A 68 -8.50 4.38 -5.21
N GLY A 69 -8.56 3.69 -6.35
CA GLY A 69 -9.64 3.83 -7.33
C GLY A 69 -9.65 5.15 -8.12
N LYS A 70 -8.71 6.08 -7.88
CA LYS A 70 -8.67 7.36 -8.60
C LYS A 70 -7.90 7.23 -9.92
N PRO A 71 -8.33 7.96 -10.97
CA PRO A 71 -7.52 8.13 -12.18
C PRO A 71 -6.32 9.03 -11.88
N VAL A 72 -5.15 8.62 -12.38
CA VAL A 72 -3.89 9.34 -12.21
C VAL A 72 -3.12 9.35 -13.52
N ARG A 73 -2.26 10.35 -13.67
CA ARG A 73 -1.18 10.32 -14.66
C ARG A 73 0.08 9.83 -13.97
N PHE A 74 0.89 9.01 -14.63
CA PHE A 74 2.18 8.60 -14.10
C PHE A 74 3.29 8.77 -15.14
N LYS A 75 4.53 8.85 -14.65
CA LYS A 75 5.76 8.84 -15.45
C LYS A 75 6.82 8.08 -14.67
N VAL A 76 7.45 7.10 -15.31
CA VAL A 76 8.64 6.43 -14.77
C VAL A 76 9.82 7.37 -14.94
N ASP A 77 10.54 7.65 -13.85
CA ASP A 77 11.67 8.57 -13.81
C ASP A 77 13.00 7.81 -13.90
N TYR A 78 13.14 6.68 -13.20
CA TYR A 78 14.28 5.77 -13.28
C TYR A 78 13.89 4.33 -12.94
N ARG A 79 14.70 3.36 -13.34
CA ARG A 79 14.53 1.94 -12.97
C ARG A 79 15.76 1.46 -12.22
N VAL A 80 15.54 0.82 -11.09
CA VAL A 80 16.60 0.17 -10.32
C VAL A 80 16.63 -1.31 -10.72
N SER A 81 17.52 -1.65 -11.66
CA SER A 81 17.59 -2.98 -12.26
C SER A 81 17.87 -4.10 -11.25
N VAL A 82 18.70 -3.85 -10.24
CA VAL A 82 19.08 -4.86 -9.23
C VAL A 82 17.90 -5.37 -8.40
N ILE A 83 16.89 -4.54 -8.16
CA ILE A 83 15.65 -4.94 -7.46
C ILE A 83 14.45 -5.05 -8.40
N ASN A 84 14.66 -4.87 -9.71
CA ASN A 84 13.64 -4.89 -10.75
C ASN A 84 12.43 -3.99 -10.45
N ARG A 85 12.68 -2.76 -9.97
CA ARG A 85 11.62 -1.79 -9.62
C ARG A 85 11.70 -0.52 -10.45
N ASP A 86 10.53 -0.07 -10.88
CA ASP A 86 10.34 1.24 -11.50
C ASP A 86 10.04 2.28 -10.42
N PHE A 87 10.73 3.40 -10.52
CA PHE A 87 10.52 4.58 -9.69
C PHE A 87 10.00 5.71 -10.55
N GLY A 88 9.04 6.47 -10.04
CA GLY A 88 8.44 7.52 -10.84
C GLY A 88 7.51 8.45 -10.08
N SER A 89 6.98 9.39 -10.82
CA SER A 89 6.07 10.41 -10.34
C SER A 89 4.62 10.04 -10.69
N VAL A 90 3.73 10.14 -9.69
CA VAL A 90 2.29 9.94 -9.84
C VAL A 90 1.60 11.27 -9.61
N TYR A 91 0.70 11.64 -10.52
CA TYR A 91 -0.01 12.91 -10.49
C TYR A 91 -1.50 12.68 -10.34
N LEU A 92 -2.08 13.28 -9.29
CA LEU A 92 -3.51 13.33 -9.06
C LEU A 92 -3.98 14.76 -9.31
N ASN A 93 -4.92 14.95 -10.25
CA ASN A 93 -5.42 16.28 -10.63
C ASN A 93 -4.32 17.29 -11.02
N GLY A 94 -3.22 16.81 -11.59
CA GLY A 94 -2.08 17.63 -12.02
C GLY A 94 -1.00 17.82 -10.95
N GLU A 95 -1.26 17.50 -9.68
CA GLU A 95 -0.30 17.64 -8.59
C GLU A 95 0.49 16.36 -8.35
N ASN A 96 1.81 16.48 -8.14
CA ASN A 96 2.66 15.33 -7.82
C ASN A 96 2.37 14.84 -6.40
N VAL A 97 1.92 13.59 -6.29
CA VAL A 97 1.54 12.96 -5.03
C VAL A 97 2.74 12.78 -4.09
N GLY A 98 3.95 12.61 -4.63
CA GLY A 98 5.17 12.53 -3.81
C GLY A 98 5.38 13.78 -2.95
N LEU A 99 5.02 14.96 -3.47
CA LEU A 99 5.11 16.22 -2.73
C LEU A 99 4.17 16.21 -1.51
N ALA A 100 2.94 15.70 -1.68
CA ALA A 100 1.98 15.57 -0.58
C ALA A 100 2.48 14.58 0.48
N VAL A 101 3.07 13.44 0.06
CA VAL A 101 3.65 12.45 0.99
C VAL A 101 4.80 13.05 1.79
N ALA A 102 5.70 13.79 1.14
CA ALA A 102 6.82 14.47 1.82
C ALA A 102 6.32 15.56 2.79
N ARG A 103 5.39 16.40 2.36
CA ARG A 103 4.81 17.49 3.17
C ARG A 103 4.09 17.01 4.42
N GLU A 104 3.39 15.88 4.32
CA GLU A 104 2.69 15.28 5.46
C GLU A 104 3.60 14.35 6.29
N GLY A 105 4.89 14.24 5.92
CA GLY A 105 5.88 13.49 6.68
C GLY A 105 5.66 11.99 6.67
N PHE A 106 5.03 11.42 5.63
CA PHE A 106 4.77 9.98 5.57
C PHE A 106 5.87 9.18 4.86
N ALA A 107 6.90 9.84 4.33
CA ALA A 107 8.11 9.21 3.82
C ALA A 107 9.31 10.15 4.00
N LYS A 108 10.51 9.58 4.11
CA LYS A 108 11.76 10.34 4.04
C LYS A 108 12.12 10.60 2.59
N VAL A 109 12.81 11.71 2.34
CA VAL A 109 13.39 12.00 1.02
C VAL A 109 14.82 11.48 1.00
N LYS A 110 15.14 10.64 0.02
CA LYS A 110 16.50 10.14 -0.18
C LYS A 110 17.39 11.30 -0.61
N SER A 111 18.60 11.36 -0.08
CA SER A 111 19.59 12.34 -0.54
C SER A 111 20.07 12.04 -1.97
N ILE A 112 20.73 13.00 -2.62
CA ILE A 112 21.29 12.78 -3.97
C ILE A 112 22.34 11.67 -3.93
N GLU A 113 23.15 11.60 -2.87
CA GLU A 113 24.18 10.57 -2.69
C GLU A 113 23.58 9.16 -2.55
N GLN A 114 22.38 9.07 -1.98
CA GLN A 114 21.59 7.83 -1.87
C GLN A 114 20.87 7.46 -3.18
N SER A 115 20.82 8.37 -4.16
CA SER A 115 20.04 8.29 -5.39
C SER A 115 20.90 7.96 -6.62
N ARG A 116 21.80 6.97 -6.49
CA ARG A 116 22.78 6.59 -7.55
C ARG A 116 22.15 6.15 -8.86
N ASP A 117 20.99 5.49 -8.78
CA ASP A 117 20.28 4.95 -9.94
C ASP A 117 19.32 5.97 -10.59
N GLY A 118 19.20 7.16 -9.99
CA GLY A 118 18.30 8.23 -10.42
C GLY A 118 17.55 8.88 -9.26
N ALA A 119 17.04 10.09 -9.52
CA ALA A 119 16.28 10.90 -8.58
C ALA A 119 15.01 11.46 -9.24
N SER A 120 14.06 11.89 -8.42
CA SER A 120 12.86 12.61 -8.87
C SER A 120 13.25 13.92 -9.57
N PRO A 121 12.52 14.34 -10.63
CA PRO A 121 12.67 15.69 -11.18
C PRO A 121 12.30 16.79 -10.17
N ASP A 122 11.49 16.48 -9.16
CA ASP A 122 11.03 17.43 -8.13
C ASP A 122 11.83 17.31 -6.82
N HIS A 123 13.08 16.82 -6.86
CA HIS A 123 13.88 16.46 -5.68
C HIS A 123 14.08 17.60 -4.68
N ASP A 124 14.45 18.80 -5.16
CA ASP A 124 14.66 19.96 -4.29
C ASP A 124 13.36 20.37 -3.57
N GLU A 125 12.22 20.27 -4.24
CA GLU A 125 10.92 20.59 -3.66
C GLU A 125 10.48 19.51 -2.65
N LEU A 126 10.79 18.23 -2.92
CA LEU A 126 10.59 17.16 -1.95
C LEU A 126 11.37 17.43 -0.66
N LEU A 127 12.66 17.78 -0.75
CA LEU A 127 13.47 18.13 0.42
C LEU A 127 12.89 19.32 1.18
N ARG A 128 12.45 20.37 0.48
CA ARG A 128 11.82 21.53 1.10
C ARG A 128 10.56 21.15 1.88
N LEU A 129 9.72 20.31 1.31
CA LEU A 129 8.48 19.87 1.95
C LEU A 129 8.72 18.88 3.10
N GLU A 130 9.77 18.06 3.04
CA GLU A 130 10.21 17.23 4.16
C GLU A 130 10.64 18.10 5.36
N GLN A 131 11.35 19.20 5.11
CA GLN A 131 11.71 20.16 6.16
C GLN A 131 10.47 20.81 6.80
N VAL A 132 9.43 21.09 6.01
CA VAL A 132 8.14 21.55 6.54
C VAL A 132 7.56 20.49 7.48
N ALA A 133 7.49 19.22 7.05
CA ALA A 133 6.98 18.13 7.88
C ALA A 133 7.77 17.93 9.18
N GLN A 134 9.09 18.09 9.14
CA GLN A 134 9.96 18.05 10.32
C GLN A 134 9.64 19.21 11.28
N SER A 135 9.55 20.44 10.77
CA SER A 135 9.26 21.63 11.57
C SER A 135 7.87 21.60 12.20
N GLU A 136 6.88 21.06 11.49
CA GLU A 136 5.50 20.92 11.93
C GLU A 136 5.26 19.61 12.72
N LYS A 137 6.29 18.78 12.91
CA LYS A 137 6.23 17.47 13.58
C LYS A 137 5.10 16.58 13.04
N LYS A 138 5.06 16.40 11.72
CA LYS A 138 4.05 15.58 11.04
C LYS A 138 4.53 14.17 10.76
N GLY A 139 3.58 13.24 10.64
CA GLY A 139 3.83 11.86 10.23
C GLY A 139 4.94 11.21 11.04
N ILE A 140 5.96 10.69 10.36
CA ILE A 140 7.11 10.01 10.98
C ILE A 140 7.97 10.90 11.88
N TYR A 141 7.79 12.22 11.81
CA TYR A 141 8.49 13.22 12.65
C TYR A 141 7.65 13.67 13.84
N SER A 142 6.42 13.16 13.98
CA SER A 142 5.54 13.42 15.12
C SER A 142 5.96 12.63 16.37
N ASP A 143 5.61 13.15 17.53
CA ASP A 143 5.74 12.47 18.83
C ASP A 143 4.49 11.61 19.18
N ASP A 144 3.56 11.43 18.24
CA ASP A 144 2.34 10.62 18.42
C ASP A 144 2.63 9.11 18.45
N SER A 145 2.89 8.61 19.66
CA SER A 145 3.18 7.20 19.90
C SER A 145 2.03 6.26 19.55
N VAL A 146 0.77 6.73 19.55
CA VAL A 146 -0.39 5.89 19.21
C VAL A 146 -0.42 5.62 17.72
N THR A 147 -0.30 6.67 16.90
CA THR A 147 -0.22 6.52 15.44
C THR A 147 1.06 5.80 15.01
N ALA A 148 2.17 6.05 15.71
CA ALA A 148 3.43 5.36 15.46
C ALA A 148 3.33 3.85 15.66
N ALA A 149 2.62 3.40 16.71
CA ALA A 149 2.51 2.00 17.09
C ALA A 149 1.37 1.23 16.40
N LEU A 150 0.49 1.93 15.67
CA LEU A 150 -0.64 1.33 14.96
C LEU A 150 -0.15 0.35 13.89
N ARG A 151 -0.57 -0.90 14.02
CA ARG A 151 -0.12 -2.02 13.19
C ARG A 151 -1.22 -3.06 13.00
N VAL A 152 -1.07 -3.87 11.96
CA VAL A 152 -1.96 -5.02 11.75
C VAL A 152 -1.62 -6.12 12.75
N ASN A 153 -2.63 -6.66 13.41
CA ASN A 153 -2.51 -7.83 14.27
C ASN A 153 -2.66 -9.12 13.44
N TRP A 154 -1.56 -9.83 13.26
CA TRP A 154 -1.50 -11.09 12.53
C TRP A 154 -1.94 -12.30 13.38
N ASN A 155 -1.83 -12.20 14.70
CA ASN A 155 -2.10 -13.27 15.66
C ASN A 155 -3.24 -12.84 16.61
N GLY A 156 -4.38 -12.49 16.03
CA GLY A 156 -5.54 -12.02 16.80
C GLY A 156 -6.44 -13.15 17.30
N LEU A 157 -7.70 -12.80 17.57
CA LEU A 157 -8.73 -13.69 18.10
C LEU A 157 -9.04 -14.83 17.12
N SER A 158 -9.42 -15.99 17.66
CA SER A 158 -9.95 -17.10 16.87
C SER A 158 -11.30 -16.76 16.22
N SER A 159 -11.70 -17.54 15.21
CA SER A 159 -12.99 -17.37 14.53
C SER A 159 -14.18 -17.41 15.50
N ASP A 160 -14.16 -18.33 16.48
CA ASP A 160 -15.24 -18.49 17.46
C ASP A 160 -15.31 -17.29 18.42
N GLU A 161 -14.17 -16.76 18.84
CA GLU A 161 -14.12 -15.55 19.67
C GLU A 161 -14.60 -14.31 18.91
N LEU A 162 -14.21 -14.16 17.64
CA LEU A 162 -14.68 -13.07 16.79
C LEU A 162 -16.20 -13.15 16.61
N LEU A 163 -16.72 -14.35 16.35
CA LEU A 163 -18.16 -14.57 16.22
C LEU A 163 -18.88 -14.28 17.53
N GLY A 164 -18.41 -14.81 18.66
CA GLY A 164 -19.00 -14.56 19.98
C GLY A 164 -19.06 -13.07 20.33
N ARG A 165 -18.03 -12.30 19.98
CA ARG A 165 -17.95 -10.86 20.29
C ARG A 165 -18.72 -9.97 19.32
N PHE A 166 -18.77 -10.33 18.03
CA PHE A 166 -19.22 -9.40 16.98
C PHE A 166 -20.37 -9.91 16.12
N LYS A 167 -20.95 -11.08 16.40
CA LYS A 167 -22.12 -11.59 15.66
C LYS A 167 -23.25 -10.55 15.63
N GLY A 168 -23.78 -10.33 14.43
CA GLY A 168 -24.86 -9.38 14.18
C GLY A 168 -24.43 -7.91 14.10
N GLN A 169 -23.13 -7.60 14.28
CA GLN A 169 -22.60 -6.24 14.17
C GLN A 169 -21.99 -6.00 12.78
N GLN A 170 -22.14 -4.78 12.27
CA GLN A 170 -21.38 -4.30 11.12
C GLN A 170 -20.03 -3.77 11.60
N ILE A 171 -18.94 -4.33 11.07
CA ILE A 171 -17.58 -3.93 11.43
C ILE A 171 -16.91 -3.28 10.21
N PRO A 172 -16.45 -2.02 10.31
CA PRO A 172 -15.62 -1.42 9.28
C PRO A 172 -14.35 -2.25 9.05
N ALA A 173 -14.04 -2.50 7.79
CA ALA A 173 -12.89 -3.31 7.39
C ALA A 173 -12.21 -2.74 6.14
N ILE A 174 -10.93 -3.08 5.98
CA ILE A 174 -10.16 -2.80 4.76
C ILE A 174 -9.94 -4.12 4.03
N VAL A 175 -10.31 -4.19 2.75
CA VAL A 175 -9.95 -5.33 1.90
C VAL A 175 -8.48 -5.22 1.55
N GLU A 176 -7.69 -6.21 1.96
CA GLU A 176 -6.24 -6.23 1.78
C GLU A 176 -5.84 -7.04 0.54
N VAL A 177 -6.44 -8.23 0.38
CA VAL A 177 -6.17 -9.13 -0.75
C VAL A 177 -7.47 -9.78 -1.20
N VAL A 178 -7.74 -9.81 -2.50
CA VAL A 178 -8.81 -10.61 -3.10
C VAL A 178 -8.19 -11.92 -3.61
N ARG A 179 -8.59 -13.07 -3.06
CA ARG A 179 -8.11 -14.38 -3.51
C ARG A 179 -8.92 -14.90 -4.68
N ASP A 180 -10.23 -14.75 -4.59
CA ASP A 180 -11.21 -15.06 -5.64
C ASP A 180 -12.45 -14.18 -5.45
N GLY A 181 -13.47 -14.36 -6.30
CA GLY A 181 -14.68 -13.54 -6.28
C GLY A 181 -15.51 -13.65 -4.99
N ALA A 182 -15.32 -14.68 -4.17
CA ALA A 182 -16.05 -14.90 -2.92
C ALA A 182 -15.16 -14.85 -1.67
N SER A 183 -13.82 -14.88 -1.83
CA SER A 183 -12.86 -14.99 -0.73
C SER A 183 -11.80 -13.90 -0.77
N MET A 184 -11.59 -13.26 0.38
CA MET A 184 -10.66 -12.15 0.55
C MET A 184 -9.95 -12.19 1.91
N ARG A 185 -8.85 -11.47 2.04
CA ARG A 185 -8.26 -11.09 3.33
C ARG A 185 -8.70 -9.68 3.66
N VAL A 186 -9.16 -9.47 4.89
CA VAL A 186 -9.61 -8.16 5.36
C VAL A 186 -8.97 -7.83 6.69
N ILE A 187 -8.69 -6.54 6.91
CA ILE A 187 -8.29 -6.00 8.21
C ILE A 187 -9.54 -5.44 8.88
N LEU A 188 -9.95 -6.02 10.01
CA LEU A 188 -11.05 -5.51 10.81
C LEU A 188 -10.57 -4.29 11.62
N LEU A 189 -11.13 -3.10 11.37
CA LEU A 189 -10.61 -1.87 11.98
C LEU A 189 -10.79 -1.81 13.50
N LYS A 190 -11.78 -2.54 14.04
CA LYS A 190 -12.05 -2.57 15.48
C LYS A 190 -10.98 -3.32 16.30
N THR A 191 -10.36 -4.33 15.71
CA THR A 191 -9.33 -5.15 16.36
C THR A 191 -7.95 -5.02 15.70
N MET A 192 -7.89 -4.30 14.59
CA MET A 192 -6.75 -4.25 13.67
C MET A 192 -6.28 -5.63 13.20
N GLN A 193 -7.11 -6.66 13.33
CA GLN A 193 -6.76 -8.03 12.99
C GLN A 193 -7.01 -8.32 11.51
N ILE A 194 -6.06 -8.99 10.86
CA ILE A 194 -6.26 -9.54 9.52
C ILE A 194 -6.90 -10.92 9.58
N ILE A 195 -7.96 -11.14 8.81
CA ILE A 195 -8.69 -12.42 8.75
C ILE A 195 -8.94 -12.88 7.31
N ASN A 196 -9.21 -14.17 7.16
CA ASN A 196 -9.82 -14.71 5.95
C ASN A 196 -11.33 -14.48 6.01
N PHE A 197 -11.86 -13.77 5.02
CA PHE A 197 -13.28 -13.44 4.93
C PHE A 197 -13.86 -14.06 3.66
N ALA A 198 -14.99 -14.75 3.82
CA ALA A 198 -15.73 -15.37 2.72
C ALA A 198 -17.16 -14.82 2.69
N LEU A 199 -17.65 -14.53 1.49
CA LEU A 199 -19.03 -14.12 1.28
C LEU A 199 -19.97 -15.30 1.55
N SER A 200 -20.94 -15.11 2.44
CA SER A 200 -21.92 -16.14 2.77
C SER A 200 -22.89 -16.37 1.62
N GLY A 201 -23.21 -17.63 1.35
CA GLY A 201 -24.23 -18.02 0.37
C GLY A 201 -23.81 -17.93 -1.10
N VAL A 202 -22.54 -17.60 -1.39
CA VAL A 202 -22.02 -17.52 -2.76
C VAL A 202 -20.72 -18.30 -2.91
N GLN A 203 -20.49 -18.81 -4.11
CA GLN A 203 -19.26 -19.49 -4.49
C GLN A 203 -18.80 -18.96 -5.85
N CYS A 204 -17.51 -18.69 -5.98
CA CYS A 204 -16.89 -18.28 -7.23
C CYS A 204 -15.90 -19.35 -7.71
N PRO A 205 -15.56 -19.38 -9.02
CA PRO A 205 -14.50 -20.23 -9.54
C PRO A 205 -13.20 -20.01 -8.76
N ARG A 206 -12.59 -21.11 -8.30
CA ARG A 206 -11.33 -21.07 -7.56
C ARG A 206 -10.17 -21.08 -8.55
N ILE A 207 -9.16 -20.26 -8.28
CA ILE A 207 -7.87 -20.38 -8.95
C ILE A 207 -7.10 -21.48 -8.22
N ASN A 208 -6.90 -22.62 -8.88
CA ASN A 208 -6.05 -23.66 -8.32
C ASN A 208 -4.61 -23.15 -8.24
N PRO A 209 -3.87 -23.43 -7.16
CA PRO A 209 -2.45 -23.16 -7.13
C PRO A 209 -1.77 -23.84 -8.34
N PRO A 210 -0.70 -23.25 -8.90
CA PRO A 210 0.10 -23.92 -9.92
C PRO A 210 0.52 -25.32 -9.41
N VAL A 211 0.49 -26.32 -10.28
CA VAL A 211 0.92 -27.68 -9.94
C VAL A 211 2.35 -27.60 -9.36
N GLY A 212 2.51 -27.94 -8.07
CA GLY A 212 3.80 -27.95 -7.38
C GLY A 212 4.03 -26.89 -6.30
N SER A 213 3.08 -25.98 -6.01
CA SER A 213 3.20 -25.10 -4.83
C SER A 213 2.71 -25.80 -3.56
N GLU A 214 3.58 -25.96 -2.56
CA GLU A 214 3.20 -26.44 -1.22
C GLU A 214 2.11 -25.56 -0.60
N GLN A 215 1.08 -26.20 -0.04
CA GLN A 215 0.05 -25.51 0.74
C GLN A 215 0.65 -24.98 2.03
N THR A 216 1.00 -23.69 2.06
CA THR A 216 1.35 -23.00 3.31
C THR A 216 0.08 -22.44 3.95
N GLY A 217 -0.57 -23.26 4.76
CA GLY A 217 -1.63 -22.84 5.66
C GLY A 217 -2.78 -23.85 5.78
N PRO A 218 -3.50 -23.85 6.91
CA PRO A 218 -4.66 -24.72 7.06
C PRO A 218 -5.73 -24.33 6.03
N ALA A 219 -6.25 -25.35 5.35
CA ALA A 219 -7.40 -25.25 4.46
C ALA A 219 -8.62 -24.66 5.21
N PRO A 220 -9.54 -23.98 4.50
CA PRO A 220 -10.71 -23.33 5.08
C PRO A 220 -11.64 -24.29 5.85
#